data_AF-A0A7C3QIR8-F1
#
_entry.id   AF-A0A7C3QIR8-F1
#
_cell.length_a   1.000
_cell.length_b   1.000
_cell.length_c   1.000
_cell.angle_alpha   90.00
_cell.angle_beta   90.00
_cell.angle_gamma   90.00
#
_symmetry.space_group_name_H-M   'P 1'
#
loop_
_entity.id
_entity.type
_entity.pdbx_description
1 polymer ?
#
loop_
_entity_poly.entity_id
_entity_poly.type
_entity_poly.pdbx_seq_one_letter_code
_entity_poly.pdbx_strand_id
1 'polypeptide(L)'
;MAAEHHYGKAITFNYFPHAGNEAITLDSLVSARLYGPNTPPTEEQLEDAGQASTGHIGARVTSWTLKNDEGTGPAGYRIVFPALADSNPGSSEEIDKFYVALNFRAEAGGPVLRDDEQIFVYRPDGLTSKIECTAQQVFGLESKIAKLRTVPFVEEKIDLAMEELLDRLEGRGYAKRRLFNLYKLSLATRMLACSYCCLDLAGEGNTVWERKSVTWRELANQHFEIAKVGVDQSGGDRPEASERVQIGGAVAVIR
;
A
#
# COMPACT_ATOMS: atom_id res chain seq x y z
N MET A 1 -5.08 -4.72 12.62
CA MET A 1 -4.35 -4.30 11.42
C MET A 1 -3.07 -3.60 11.85
N ALA A 2 -1.92 -4.00 11.33
CA ALA A 2 -0.67 -3.25 11.50
C ALA A 2 -0.87 -1.84 10.92
N ALA A 3 -0.32 -0.82 11.58
CA ALA A 3 -0.41 0.54 11.07
C ALA A 3 0.45 0.65 9.81
N GLU A 4 -0.14 1.08 8.71
CA GLU A 4 0.60 1.38 7.48
C GLU A 4 1.42 2.66 7.70
N HIS A 5 2.69 2.64 7.29
CA HIS A 5 3.58 3.78 7.41
C HIS A 5 3.93 4.33 6.04
N HIS A 6 4.01 5.65 5.90
CA HIS A 6 4.32 6.27 4.63
C HIS A 6 5.43 7.30 4.78
N TYR A 7 6.29 7.41 3.77
CA TYR A 7 7.21 8.54 3.65
C TYR A 7 6.45 9.87 3.70
N GLY A 8 7.06 10.89 4.31
CA GLY A 8 6.46 12.20 4.51
C GLY A 8 5.43 12.28 5.64
N LYS A 9 5.10 11.17 6.31
CA LYS A 9 4.27 11.15 7.53
C LYS A 9 5.05 10.63 8.73
N ALA A 10 4.68 11.09 9.92
CA ALA A 10 5.23 10.56 11.17
C ALA A 10 4.98 9.05 11.28
N ILE A 11 5.97 8.31 11.76
CA ILE A 11 5.90 6.85 11.91
C ILE A 11 5.40 6.54 13.31
N THR A 12 4.26 5.87 13.42
CA THR A 12 3.66 5.48 14.71
C THR A 12 3.89 4.01 14.97
N PHE A 13 4.88 3.70 15.78
CA PHE A 13 5.19 2.33 16.18
C PHE A 13 4.46 1.99 17.50
N ASN A 14 3.77 0.85 17.53
CA ASN A 14 3.05 0.40 18.73
C ASN A 14 3.71 -0.87 19.25
N TYR A 15 4.31 -0.78 20.43
CA TYR A 15 5.02 -1.87 21.09
C TYR A 15 4.14 -2.53 22.15
N PHE A 16 4.16 -3.87 22.19
CA PHE A 16 3.40 -4.66 23.14
C PHE A 16 4.32 -5.69 23.81
N PRO A 17 4.95 -5.35 24.94
CA PRO A 17 5.91 -6.22 25.60
C PRO A 17 5.21 -7.39 26.28
N HIS A 18 5.74 -8.60 26.06
CA HIS A 18 5.25 -9.83 26.65
C HIS A 18 6.39 -10.64 27.27
N ALA A 19 6.12 -11.30 28.40
CA ALA A 19 6.96 -12.32 28.98
C ALA A 19 6.20 -13.66 28.93
N GLY A 20 6.52 -14.50 27.96
CA GLY A 20 5.70 -15.69 27.65
C GLY A 20 4.32 -15.28 27.14
N ASN A 21 3.26 -15.65 27.85
CA ASN A 21 1.87 -15.31 27.49
C ASN A 21 1.30 -14.13 28.31
N GLU A 22 2.12 -13.47 29.13
CA GLU A 22 1.70 -12.37 29.98
C GLU A 22 2.20 -11.03 29.41
N ALA A 23 1.30 -10.06 29.29
CA ALA A 23 1.67 -8.70 28.95
C ALA A 23 2.31 -8.03 30.18
N ILE A 24 3.48 -7.42 30.01
CA ILE A 24 4.19 -6.76 31.10
C ILE A 24 4.07 -5.25 31.00
N THR A 25 4.12 -4.57 32.14
CA THR A 25 4.26 -3.10 32.16
C THR A 25 5.72 -2.75 32.23
N LEU A 26 6.15 -1.82 31.38
CA LEU A 26 7.47 -1.23 31.37
C LEU A 26 7.47 0.08 32.15
N ASP A 27 8.58 0.33 32.84
CA ASP A 27 8.83 1.55 33.60
C ASP A 27 9.12 2.73 32.67
N SER A 28 10.13 2.60 31.81
CA SER A 28 10.61 3.72 31.01
C SER A 28 11.26 3.31 29.69
N LEU A 29 11.09 4.18 28.68
CA LEU A 29 11.83 4.10 27.43
C LEU A 29 13.19 4.76 27.63
N VAL A 30 14.27 4.01 27.42
CA VAL A 30 15.63 4.56 27.43
C VAL A 30 15.96 5.16 26.06
N SER A 31 15.71 4.38 25.00
CA SER A 31 15.86 4.84 23.62
C SER A 31 14.98 4.05 22.66
N ALA A 32 14.47 4.72 21.64
CA ALA A 32 13.97 4.09 20.43
C ALA A 32 14.62 4.76 19.22
N ARG A 33 15.07 3.96 18.26
CA ARG A 33 15.78 4.39 17.05
C ARG A 33 15.29 3.66 15.82
N LEU A 34 15.35 4.34 14.68
CA LEU A 34 15.09 3.76 13.37
C LEU A 34 16.41 3.51 12.63
N TYR A 35 16.52 2.36 11.98
CA TYR A 35 17.62 1.98 11.09
C TYR A 35 17.06 1.54 9.74
N GLY A 36 17.83 1.77 8.68
CA GLY A 36 17.48 1.39 7.32
C GLY A 36 17.97 2.41 6.28
N PRO A 37 17.39 2.40 5.07
CA PRO A 37 16.49 1.36 4.54
C PRO A 37 17.24 0.04 4.26
N ASN A 38 16.53 -1.08 4.38
CA ASN A 38 16.94 -2.44 4.01
C ASN A 38 18.24 -2.97 4.66
N THR A 39 18.71 -2.31 5.72
CA THR A 39 19.90 -2.71 6.49
C THR A 39 19.51 -2.91 7.94
N PRO A 40 19.62 -4.14 8.48
CA PRO A 40 19.36 -4.39 9.91
C PRO A 40 20.41 -3.70 10.78
N PRO A 41 20.06 -3.30 12.02
CA PRO A 41 21.03 -2.79 12.96
C PRO A 41 22.05 -3.87 13.34
N THR A 42 23.29 -3.45 13.59
CA THR A 42 24.32 -4.30 14.19
C THR A 42 24.07 -4.50 15.69
N GLU A 43 24.70 -5.51 16.29
CA GLU A 43 24.65 -5.74 17.74
C GLU A 43 25.06 -4.48 18.53
N GLU A 44 26.13 -3.81 18.11
CA GLU A 44 26.59 -2.55 18.74
C GLU A 44 25.53 -1.43 18.66
N GLN A 45 24.80 -1.35 17.54
CA GLN A 45 23.72 -0.39 17.36
C GLN A 45 22.47 -0.71 18.19
N LEU A 46 22.22 -1.99 18.48
CA LEU A 46 21.17 -2.44 19.38
C LEU A 46 21.54 -2.14 20.84
N GLU A 47 22.80 -2.30 21.22
CA GLU A 47 23.32 -2.05 22.57
C GLU A 47 23.47 -0.55 22.91
N ASP A 48 23.51 0.34 21.91
CA ASP A 48 23.71 1.77 22.11
C ASP A 48 22.46 2.48 22.66
N ALA A 49 22.34 2.50 23.98
CA ALA A 49 21.44 3.39 24.70
C ALA A 49 21.89 4.88 24.67
N GLY A 50 23.16 5.14 24.35
CA GLY A 50 23.91 6.35 24.75
C GLY A 50 24.16 7.44 23.70
N GLN A 51 23.85 7.25 22.41
CA GLN A 51 24.17 8.15 21.27
C GLN A 51 25.56 7.98 20.64
N ALA A 52 26.28 6.90 20.93
CA ALA A 52 27.59 6.68 20.32
C ALA A 52 27.50 6.04 18.92
N SER A 53 26.44 5.30 18.62
CA SER A 53 26.32 4.54 17.37
C SER A 53 25.88 5.44 16.20
N THR A 54 26.48 5.20 15.03
CA THR A 54 26.16 5.88 13.78
C THR A 54 25.13 5.06 12.98
N GLY A 55 24.55 5.63 11.91
CA GLY A 55 23.66 4.91 10.99
C GLY A 55 22.18 4.87 11.38
N HIS A 56 21.80 5.50 12.49
CA HIS A 56 20.39 5.72 12.82
C HIS A 56 19.78 6.87 12.01
N ILE A 57 18.47 6.82 11.82
CA ILE A 57 17.69 7.83 11.09
C ILE A 57 16.96 8.72 12.08
N GLY A 58 17.13 10.03 11.91
CA GLY A 58 16.49 11.02 12.76
C GLY A 58 17.02 11.04 14.19
N ALA A 59 16.24 11.64 15.08
CA ALA A 59 16.57 11.80 16.49
C ALA A 59 16.14 10.58 17.32
N ARG A 60 16.88 10.34 18.42
CA ARG A 60 16.51 9.36 19.44
C ARG A 60 15.18 9.75 20.11
N VAL A 61 14.26 8.80 20.22
CA VAL A 61 13.04 8.96 21.01
C VAL A 61 13.25 8.36 22.40
N THR A 62 12.88 9.08 23.47
CA THR A 62 13.09 8.65 24.87
C THR A 62 11.82 8.68 25.70
N SER A 63 10.67 8.74 25.04
CA SER A 63 9.36 8.67 25.70
C SER A 63 8.37 7.96 24.80
N TRP A 64 7.36 7.35 25.42
CA TRP A 64 6.21 6.77 24.76
C TRP A 64 4.93 7.34 25.37
N THR A 65 3.81 7.09 24.71
CA THR A 65 2.47 7.32 25.27
C THR A 65 1.79 5.98 25.45
N LEU A 66 0.95 5.84 26.48
CA LEU A 66 0.14 4.63 26.63
C LEU A 66 -0.90 4.61 25.50
N LYS A 67 -1.04 3.46 24.85
CA LYS A 67 -2.01 3.25 23.76
C LYS A 67 -3.42 3.02 24.29
N ASN A 68 -3.57 2.63 25.56
CA ASN A 68 -4.84 2.24 26.17
C ASN A 68 -5.32 3.28 27.18
N ASP A 69 -5.77 4.43 26.71
CA ASP A 69 -6.56 5.35 27.55
C ASP A 69 -8.05 4.92 27.64
N GLU A 70 -8.45 3.82 26.98
CA GLU A 70 -9.85 3.33 26.88
C GLU A 70 -10.14 1.98 27.57
N GLY A 71 -9.30 1.54 28.52
CA GLY A 71 -9.79 0.78 29.68
C GLY A 71 -9.94 -0.75 29.63
N THR A 72 -9.65 -1.49 28.55
CA THR A 72 -9.82 -2.99 28.58
C THR A 72 -8.77 -3.84 27.84
N GLY A 73 -7.58 -3.31 27.51
CA GLY A 73 -6.53 -4.08 26.81
C GLY A 73 -5.17 -4.06 27.52
N PRO A 74 -4.24 -4.98 27.17
CA PRO A 74 -2.86 -4.95 27.67
C PRO A 74 -2.16 -3.66 27.22
N ALA A 75 -1.52 -2.95 28.15
CA ALA A 75 -0.93 -1.64 27.94
C ALA A 75 0.10 -1.66 26.79
N GLY A 76 -0.31 -1.19 25.62
CA GLY A 76 0.61 -0.95 24.52
C GLY A 76 1.31 0.39 24.68
N TYR A 77 2.51 0.51 24.15
CA TYR A 77 3.29 1.74 24.14
C TYR A 77 3.36 2.29 22.73
N ARG A 78 2.95 3.54 22.54
CA ARG A 78 3.03 4.24 21.28
C ARG A 78 4.27 5.12 21.25
N ILE A 79 5.15 4.84 20.29
CA ILE A 79 6.36 5.60 19.98
C ILE A 79 6.14 6.29 18.64
N VAL A 80 6.41 7.59 18.58
CA VAL A 80 6.23 8.39 17.36
C VAL A 80 7.59 8.88 16.90
N PHE A 81 8.01 8.44 15.72
CA PHE A 81 9.19 8.98 15.05
C PHE A 81 8.77 10.12 14.11
N PRO A 82 9.63 11.13 13.90
CA PRO A 82 9.42 12.15 12.89
C PRO A 82 9.21 11.56 11.49
N ALA A 83 8.64 12.36 10.60
CA ALA A 83 8.45 11.95 9.22
C ALA A 83 9.78 11.61 8.54
N LEU A 84 9.79 10.50 7.81
CA LEU A 84 10.94 10.10 7.00
C LEU A 84 10.90 10.81 5.65
N ALA A 85 12.02 11.40 5.24
CA ALA A 85 12.19 11.89 3.88
C ALA A 85 12.56 10.71 2.97
N ASP A 86 11.95 10.63 1.79
CA ASP A 86 12.35 9.66 0.78
C ASP A 86 13.59 10.20 0.06
N SER A 87 14.73 9.51 0.20
CA SER A 87 15.97 9.87 -0.49
C SER A 87 15.96 9.48 -1.97
N ASN A 88 15.07 8.57 -2.36
CA ASN A 88 14.89 8.12 -3.74
C ASN A 88 13.39 7.96 -4.08
N PRO A 89 12.62 9.06 -4.20
CA PRO A 89 11.20 9.03 -4.56
C PRO A 89 10.93 8.46 -5.96
N GLY A 90 11.98 8.19 -6.75
CA GLY A 90 11.90 7.53 -8.04
C GLY A 90 12.20 6.04 -8.08
N SER A 91 12.73 5.47 -6.98
CA SER A 91 13.07 4.04 -6.85
C SER A 91 11.91 3.16 -7.28
N SER A 92 12.08 2.12 -8.10
CA SER A 92 11.03 1.16 -8.50
C SER A 92 10.35 0.43 -7.33
N GLU A 93 11.06 0.30 -6.22
CA GLU A 93 10.57 -0.36 -5.00
C GLU A 93 9.43 0.45 -4.36
N GLU A 94 8.33 -0.20 -4.00
CA GLU A 94 7.16 0.45 -3.37
C GLU A 94 7.32 0.57 -1.85
N ILE A 95 8.07 -0.34 -1.26
CA ILE A 95 8.21 -0.50 0.18
C ILE A 95 9.69 -0.54 0.50
N ASP A 96 10.09 0.21 1.51
CA ASP A 96 11.38 0.02 2.15
C ASP A 96 11.19 -0.59 3.53
N LYS A 97 12.10 -1.50 3.87
CA LYS A 97 12.15 -2.13 5.18
C LYS A 97 12.99 -1.30 6.13
N PHE A 98 12.44 -0.98 7.30
CA PHE A 98 13.14 -0.32 8.38
C PHE A 98 13.11 -1.20 9.64
N TYR A 99 14.00 -0.89 10.57
CA TYR A 99 14.16 -1.60 11.82
C TYR A 99 14.05 -0.61 12.97
N VAL A 100 13.20 -0.92 13.94
CA VAL A 100 13.04 -0.17 15.18
C VAL A 100 13.84 -0.88 16.25
N ALA A 101 14.91 -0.26 16.74
CA ALA A 101 15.62 -0.75 17.91
C ALA A 101 15.10 -0.04 19.16
N LEU A 102 14.76 -0.82 20.18
CA LEU A 102 14.21 -0.36 21.44
C LEU A 102 15.16 -0.72 22.58
N ASN A 103 15.40 0.23 23.47
CA ASN A 103 16.02 0.02 24.76
C ASN A 103 15.09 0.56 25.84
N PHE A 104 14.74 -0.27 26.80
CA PHE A 104 13.76 0.07 27.84
C PHE A 104 14.15 -0.53 29.19
N ARG A 105 13.51 -0.07 30.27
CA ARG A 105 13.58 -0.70 31.58
C ARG A 105 12.22 -1.27 31.93
N ALA A 106 12.20 -2.54 32.33
CA ALA A 106 10.97 -3.17 32.82
C ALA A 106 10.59 -2.66 34.21
N GLU A 107 11.58 -2.29 35.04
CA GLU A 107 11.39 -1.75 36.38
C GLU A 107 12.30 -0.53 36.62
N ALA A 108 11.88 0.36 37.52
CA ALA A 108 12.65 1.53 37.89
C ALA A 108 14.03 1.14 38.44
N GLY A 109 15.10 1.59 37.79
CA GLY A 109 16.47 1.28 38.17
C GLY A 109 16.97 -0.13 37.80
N GLY A 110 16.12 -0.98 37.20
CA GLY A 110 16.52 -2.29 36.68
C GLY A 110 17.42 -2.20 35.45
N PRO A 111 17.91 -3.33 34.90
CA PRO A 111 18.77 -3.32 33.72
C PRO A 111 18.06 -2.73 32.49
N VAL A 112 18.86 -2.24 31.53
CA VAL A 112 18.34 -1.88 30.20
C VAL A 112 18.18 -3.17 29.41
N LEU A 113 16.97 -3.44 28.95
CA LEU A 113 16.62 -4.52 28.05
C LEU A 113 16.51 -3.97 26.63
N ARG A 114 16.71 -4.85 25.65
CA ARG A 114 16.66 -4.50 24.22
C ARG A 114 15.66 -5.35 23.47
N ASP A 115 15.10 -4.78 22.42
CA ASP A 115 14.25 -5.46 21.45
C ASP A 115 14.40 -4.79 20.08
N ASP A 116 14.11 -5.53 19.01
CA ASP A 116 14.10 -4.98 17.66
C ASP A 116 12.95 -5.52 16.82
N GLU A 117 12.28 -4.62 16.10
CA GLU A 117 11.16 -4.97 15.24
C GLU A 117 11.32 -4.41 13.83
N GLN A 118 10.74 -5.12 12.88
CA GLN A 118 10.74 -4.70 11.49
C GLN A 118 9.46 -3.93 11.19
N ILE A 119 9.61 -2.80 10.51
CA ILE A 119 8.49 -2.03 9.98
C ILE A 119 8.66 -1.82 8.48
N PHE A 120 7.53 -1.63 7.80
CA PHE A 120 7.49 -1.36 6.37
C PHE A 120 7.03 0.07 6.15
N VAL A 121 7.78 0.84 5.37
CA VAL A 121 7.43 2.21 5.01
C VAL A 121 7.18 2.27 3.51
N TYR A 122 5.95 2.64 3.17
CA TYR A 122 5.45 2.72 1.82
C TYR A 122 5.77 4.07 1.21
N ARG A 123 6.17 4.07 -0.06
CA ARG A 123 6.28 5.30 -0.84
C ARG A 123 4.87 5.82 -1.18
N PRO A 124 4.62 7.14 -1.05
CA PRO A 124 3.35 7.69 -1.47
C PRO A 124 3.19 7.57 -2.98
N ASP A 125 2.06 7.01 -3.40
CA ASP A 125 1.70 6.93 -4.80
C ASP A 125 1.24 8.30 -5.33
N GLY A 126 1.83 8.73 -6.43
CA GLY A 126 1.44 9.93 -7.17
C GLY A 126 0.21 9.73 -8.07
N LEU A 127 -0.71 8.82 -7.70
CA LEU A 127 -1.89 8.53 -8.50
C LEU A 127 -2.85 9.74 -8.48
N THR A 128 -2.82 10.52 -9.56
CA THR A 128 -3.70 11.69 -9.75
C THR A 128 -5.16 11.32 -10.06
N SER A 129 -5.44 10.03 -10.26
CA SER A 129 -6.77 9.51 -10.58
C SER A 129 -6.86 8.02 -10.25
N LYS A 130 -8.07 7.54 -10.00
CA LYS A 130 -8.39 6.11 -9.81
C LYS A 130 -9.35 5.64 -10.89
N ILE A 131 -9.45 4.32 -11.06
CA ILE A 131 -10.53 3.71 -11.84
C ILE A 131 -11.83 3.92 -11.05
N GLU A 132 -12.85 4.48 -11.69
CA GLU A 132 -14.15 4.71 -11.06
C GLU A 132 -15.23 3.83 -11.69
N CYS A 133 -15.56 2.76 -10.99
CA CYS A 133 -16.59 1.81 -11.39
C CYS A 133 -17.48 1.51 -10.18
N THR A 134 -18.80 1.51 -10.40
CA THR A 134 -19.80 1.15 -9.39
C THR A 134 -20.76 0.12 -9.96
N ALA A 135 -21.39 -0.70 -9.11
CA ALA A 135 -22.37 -1.67 -9.54
C ALA A 135 -23.52 -1.04 -10.35
N GLN A 136 -23.95 0.17 -9.98
CA GLN A 136 -24.99 0.92 -10.69
C GLN A 136 -24.63 1.21 -12.15
N GLN A 137 -23.34 1.49 -12.43
CA GLN A 137 -22.86 1.73 -13.79
C GLN A 137 -22.86 0.44 -14.61
N VAL A 138 -22.54 -0.71 -14.00
CA VAL A 138 -22.63 -2.03 -14.65
C VAL A 138 -24.09 -2.39 -14.94
N PHE A 139 -25.01 -2.13 -14.00
CA PHE A 139 -26.45 -2.28 -14.23
C PHE A 139 -26.97 -1.36 -15.35
N GLY A 140 -26.35 -0.20 -15.55
CA GLY A 140 -26.63 0.69 -16.67
C GLY A 140 -26.28 0.07 -18.04
N LEU A 141 -25.26 -0.79 -18.10
CA LEU A 141 -24.90 -1.53 -19.31
C LEU A 141 -25.85 -2.70 -19.57
N GLU A 142 -26.22 -3.44 -18.53
CA GLU A 142 -27.16 -4.56 -18.63
C GLU A 142 -28.12 -4.61 -17.42
N SER A 143 -29.28 -3.97 -17.59
CA SER A 143 -30.30 -3.84 -16.55
C SER A 143 -30.86 -5.18 -16.04
N LYS A 144 -30.75 -6.26 -16.81
CA LYS A 144 -31.17 -7.59 -16.37
C LYS A 144 -30.29 -8.14 -15.24
N ILE A 145 -29.03 -7.73 -15.15
CA ILE A 145 -28.14 -8.14 -14.04
C ILE A 145 -28.69 -7.62 -12.70
N ALA A 146 -29.16 -6.37 -12.65
CA ALA A 146 -29.77 -5.77 -11.45
C ALA A 146 -30.99 -6.54 -10.93
N LYS A 147 -31.67 -7.31 -11.79
CA LYS A 147 -32.83 -8.13 -11.41
C LYS A 147 -32.44 -9.52 -10.90
N LEU A 148 -31.24 -9.99 -11.24
CA LEU A 148 -30.79 -11.37 -11.03
C LEU A 148 -29.71 -11.50 -9.97
N ARG A 149 -29.03 -10.40 -9.63
CA ARG A 149 -27.84 -10.38 -8.79
C ARG A 149 -27.84 -9.17 -7.86
N THR A 150 -27.06 -9.28 -6.79
CA THR A 150 -26.91 -8.26 -5.76
C THR A 150 -25.74 -7.33 -6.08
N VAL A 151 -25.66 -6.19 -5.39
CA VAL A 151 -24.53 -5.26 -5.50
C VAL A 151 -23.18 -5.93 -5.17
N PRO A 152 -23.03 -6.67 -4.04
CA PRO A 152 -21.77 -7.34 -3.71
C PRO A 152 -21.27 -8.29 -4.81
N PHE A 153 -22.18 -9.05 -5.44
CA PHE A 153 -21.82 -9.92 -6.57
C PHE A 153 -21.18 -9.14 -7.73
N VAL A 154 -21.67 -7.94 -8.02
CA VAL A 154 -21.11 -7.11 -9.10
C VAL A 154 -19.83 -6.41 -8.66
N GLU A 155 -19.73 -5.98 -7.40
CA GLU A 155 -18.51 -5.37 -6.85
C GLU A 155 -17.32 -6.33 -6.93
N GLU A 156 -17.50 -7.61 -6.59
CA GLU A 156 -16.47 -8.64 -6.78
C GLU A 156 -15.99 -8.73 -8.24
N LYS A 157 -16.90 -8.57 -9.22
CA LYS A 157 -16.53 -8.59 -10.65
C LYS A 157 -15.85 -7.30 -11.10
N ILE A 158 -16.16 -6.18 -10.45
CA ILE A 158 -15.48 -4.90 -10.68
C ILE A 158 -14.04 -5.00 -10.21
N ASP A 159 -13.79 -5.57 -9.03
CA ASP A 159 -12.45 -5.72 -8.48
C ASP A 159 -11.58 -6.62 -9.39
N LEU A 160 -12.11 -7.76 -9.82
CA LEU A 160 -11.44 -8.65 -10.78
C LEU A 160 -11.15 -7.95 -12.12
N ALA A 161 -12.09 -7.15 -12.61
CA ALA A 161 -11.89 -6.39 -13.84
C ALA A 161 -10.84 -5.29 -13.69
N MET A 162 -10.73 -4.66 -12.52
CA MET A 162 -9.71 -3.66 -12.23
C MET A 162 -8.32 -4.29 -12.18
N GLU A 163 -8.20 -5.41 -11.47
CA GLU A 163 -6.96 -6.18 -11.37
C GLU A 163 -6.47 -6.61 -12.75
N GLU A 164 -7.33 -7.24 -13.56
CA GLU A 164 -6.92 -7.71 -14.89
C GLU A 164 -6.46 -6.58 -15.82
N LEU A 165 -7.12 -5.41 -15.80
CA LEU A 165 -6.69 -4.28 -16.62
C LEU A 165 -5.36 -3.69 -16.15
N LEU A 166 -5.10 -3.68 -14.84
CA LEU A 166 -3.82 -3.25 -14.28
C LEU A 166 -2.70 -4.25 -14.60
N ASP A 167 -2.95 -5.55 -14.47
CA ASP A 167 -2.01 -6.61 -14.82
C ASP A 167 -1.63 -6.57 -16.30
N ARG A 168 -2.59 -6.27 -17.17
CA ARG A 168 -2.32 -6.07 -18.60
C ARG A 168 -1.42 -4.86 -18.86
N LEU A 169 -1.55 -3.79 -18.08
CA LEU A 169 -0.66 -2.64 -18.18
C LEU A 169 0.73 -2.99 -17.63
N GLU A 170 0.81 -3.72 -16.54
CA GLU A 170 2.08 -4.22 -16.00
C GLU A 170 2.79 -5.15 -17.00
N GLY A 171 2.05 -6.06 -17.63
CA GLY A 171 2.55 -6.92 -18.71
C GLY A 171 3.01 -6.16 -19.95
N ARG A 172 2.55 -4.92 -20.16
CA ARG A 172 3.07 -3.99 -21.18
C ARG A 172 4.31 -3.20 -20.72
N GLY A 173 4.76 -3.40 -19.48
CA GLY A 173 5.90 -2.73 -18.87
C GLY A 173 5.55 -1.42 -18.16
N TYR A 174 4.27 -1.14 -17.91
CA TYR A 174 3.86 0.03 -17.17
C TYR A 174 3.92 -0.22 -15.65
N ALA A 175 4.69 0.59 -14.93
CA ALA A 175 4.68 0.57 -13.47
C ALA A 175 3.42 1.29 -12.94
N LYS A 176 2.61 0.59 -12.13
CA LYS A 176 1.30 1.08 -11.62
C LYS A 176 1.34 2.51 -11.05
N ARG A 177 2.33 2.82 -10.22
CA ARG A 177 2.56 4.14 -9.61
C ARG A 177 2.94 5.27 -10.57
N ARG A 178 3.34 4.95 -11.81
CA ARG A 178 3.68 5.90 -12.87
C ARG A 178 2.51 6.18 -13.81
N LEU A 179 1.40 5.45 -13.65
CA LEU A 179 0.20 5.63 -14.45
C LEU A 179 -0.53 6.91 -14.02
N PHE A 180 -0.90 7.73 -14.99
CA PHE A 180 -1.80 8.85 -14.78
C PHE A 180 -3.06 8.70 -15.66
N ASN A 181 -4.15 9.36 -15.26
CA ASN A 181 -5.46 9.24 -15.91
C ASN A 181 -6.05 7.81 -15.91
N LEU A 182 -5.90 7.07 -14.82
CA LEU A 182 -6.55 5.76 -14.61
C LEU A 182 -8.07 5.82 -14.81
N TYR A 183 -8.71 6.99 -14.61
CA TYR A 183 -10.12 7.18 -14.94
C TYR A 183 -10.48 6.79 -16.38
N LYS A 184 -9.55 6.87 -17.34
CA LYS A 184 -9.78 6.44 -18.73
C LYS A 184 -10.05 4.94 -18.86
N LEU A 185 -9.59 4.13 -17.90
CA LEU A 185 -9.88 2.71 -17.84
C LEU A 185 -11.29 2.42 -17.32
N SER A 186 -11.96 3.38 -16.67
CA SER A 186 -13.27 3.16 -16.00
C SER A 186 -14.32 2.55 -16.92
N LEU A 187 -14.38 2.98 -18.19
CA LEU A 187 -15.34 2.41 -19.14
C LEU A 187 -14.99 0.98 -19.52
N ALA A 188 -13.70 0.70 -19.77
CA ALA A 188 -13.22 -0.65 -20.04
C ALA A 188 -13.48 -1.58 -18.83
N THR A 189 -13.25 -1.10 -17.60
CA THR A 189 -13.56 -1.81 -16.36
C THR A 189 -15.03 -2.15 -16.25
N ARG A 190 -15.94 -1.19 -16.49
CA ARG A 190 -17.39 -1.43 -16.44
C ARG A 190 -17.82 -2.51 -17.43
N MET A 191 -17.31 -2.47 -18.66
CA MET A 191 -17.62 -3.44 -19.70
C MET A 191 -17.05 -4.82 -19.36
N LEU A 192 -15.83 -4.88 -18.84
CA LEU A 192 -15.20 -6.14 -18.44
C LEU A 192 -15.92 -6.78 -17.23
N ALA A 193 -16.28 -5.98 -16.22
CA ALA A 193 -17.10 -6.43 -15.10
C ALA A 193 -18.47 -6.95 -15.58
N CYS A 194 -19.11 -6.25 -16.52
CA CYS A 194 -20.36 -6.70 -17.14
C CYS A 194 -20.19 -8.05 -17.88
N SER A 195 -19.05 -8.24 -18.56
CA SER A 195 -18.70 -9.52 -19.19
C SER A 195 -18.62 -10.65 -18.15
N TYR A 196 -17.94 -10.43 -17.02
CA TYR A 196 -17.87 -11.42 -15.93
C TYR A 196 -19.23 -11.75 -15.33
N CYS A 197 -20.07 -10.75 -15.09
CA CYS A 197 -21.43 -11.00 -14.64
C CYS A 197 -22.22 -11.85 -15.64
N CYS A 198 -22.07 -11.58 -16.95
CA CYS A 198 -22.73 -12.36 -18.00
C CYS A 198 -22.17 -13.79 -18.08
N LEU A 199 -20.86 -13.99 -17.90
CA LEU A 199 -20.23 -15.30 -17.93
C LEU A 199 -20.78 -16.19 -16.81
N ASP A 200 -20.84 -15.67 -15.58
CA ASP A 200 -21.40 -16.40 -14.44
C ASP A 200 -22.91 -16.68 -14.60
N LEU A 201 -23.64 -15.82 -15.31
CA LEU A 201 -25.05 -16.03 -15.63
C LEU A 201 -25.28 -17.01 -16.77
N ALA A 202 -24.26 -17.30 -17.60
CA ALA A 202 -24.35 -18.27 -18.67
C ALA A 202 -24.56 -19.68 -18.14
N GLY A 203 -23.88 -20.05 -17.04
CA GLY A 203 -23.93 -21.40 -16.48
C GLY A 203 -23.76 -22.47 -17.56
N GLU A 204 -24.37 -23.64 -17.36
CA GLU A 204 -24.41 -24.68 -18.38
C GLU A 204 -25.60 -24.46 -19.33
N GLY A 205 -25.30 -24.11 -20.60
CA GLY A 205 -26.27 -24.13 -21.70
C GLY A 205 -26.99 -22.81 -22.01
N ASN A 206 -26.77 -21.71 -21.26
CA ASN A 206 -27.37 -20.43 -21.62
C ASN A 206 -26.50 -19.62 -22.59
N THR A 207 -26.68 -19.92 -23.88
CA THR A 207 -25.95 -19.29 -24.99
C THR A 207 -26.20 -17.78 -25.14
N VAL A 208 -27.28 -17.23 -24.56
CA VAL A 208 -27.58 -15.80 -24.63
C VAL A 208 -26.63 -15.00 -23.76
N TRP A 209 -26.43 -15.44 -22.51
CA TRP A 209 -25.52 -14.80 -21.58
C TRP A 209 -24.05 -14.99 -21.97
N GLU A 210 -23.72 -16.16 -22.50
CA GLU A 210 -22.40 -16.44 -23.08
C GLU A 210 -22.07 -15.46 -24.22
N ARG A 211 -22.99 -15.28 -25.18
CA ARG A 211 -22.80 -14.33 -26.27
C ARG A 211 -22.61 -12.90 -25.78
N LYS A 212 -23.41 -12.48 -24.79
CA LYS A 212 -23.28 -11.16 -24.17
C LYS A 212 -21.94 -10.98 -23.47
N SER A 213 -21.46 -12.01 -22.78
CA SER A 213 -20.14 -12.02 -22.15
C SER A 213 -19.04 -11.73 -23.17
N VAL A 214 -19.06 -12.42 -24.31
CA VAL A 214 -18.09 -12.21 -25.40
C VAL A 214 -18.17 -10.78 -25.94
N THR A 215 -19.37 -10.28 -26.26
CA THR A 215 -19.56 -8.91 -26.77
C THR A 215 -19.04 -7.85 -25.81
N TRP A 216 -19.34 -7.96 -24.51
CA TRP A 216 -18.87 -7.00 -23.52
C TRP A 216 -17.36 -7.05 -23.33
N ARG A 217 -16.75 -8.23 -23.41
CA ARG A 217 -15.29 -8.39 -23.36
C ARG A 217 -14.60 -7.78 -24.57
N GLU A 218 -15.16 -7.95 -25.77
CA GLU A 218 -14.64 -7.31 -26.98
C GLU A 218 -14.67 -5.79 -26.89
N LEU A 219 -15.80 -5.21 -26.44
CA LEU A 219 -15.92 -3.77 -26.22
C LEU A 219 -14.96 -3.28 -25.14
N ALA A 220 -14.81 -4.03 -24.04
CA ALA A 220 -13.83 -3.71 -23.00
C ALA A 220 -12.40 -3.66 -23.57
N ASN A 221 -12.02 -4.64 -24.40
CA ASN A 221 -10.71 -4.67 -25.05
C ASN A 221 -10.52 -3.48 -26.01
N GLN A 222 -11.51 -3.14 -26.83
CA GLN A 222 -11.44 -1.97 -27.72
C GLN A 222 -11.23 -0.68 -26.91
N HIS A 223 -11.97 -0.50 -25.83
CA HIS A 223 -11.83 0.67 -24.96
C HIS A 223 -10.50 0.68 -24.21
N PHE A 224 -9.98 -0.49 -23.82
CA PHE A 224 -8.66 -0.61 -23.22
C PHE A 224 -7.53 -0.20 -24.19
N GLU A 225 -7.59 -0.62 -25.45
CA GLU A 225 -6.57 -0.21 -26.44
C GLU A 225 -6.60 1.29 -26.76
N ILE A 226 -7.78 1.91 -26.70
CA ILE A 226 -7.94 3.36 -26.94
C ILE A 226 -7.62 4.15 -25.65
N ALA A 227 -7.67 3.52 -24.48
CA ALA A 227 -7.41 4.17 -23.21
C ALA A 227 -5.93 4.59 -23.12
N LYS A 228 -5.69 5.87 -23.40
CA LYS A 228 -4.39 6.52 -23.19
C LYS A 228 -4.14 6.80 -21.72
N VAL A 229 -3.87 5.75 -20.96
CA VAL A 229 -3.30 5.83 -19.61
C VAL A 229 -1.86 6.29 -19.81
N GLY A 230 -1.56 7.51 -19.39
CA GLY A 230 -0.25 8.07 -19.72
C GLY A 230 0.82 7.66 -18.72
N VAL A 231 2.07 7.83 -19.14
CA VAL A 231 3.28 7.61 -18.33
C VAL A 231 4.14 8.86 -18.41
N ASP A 232 4.34 9.50 -17.26
CA ASP A 232 5.08 10.75 -16.99
C ASP A 232 5.00 11.96 -18.00
N GLN A 233 5.78 13.01 -17.69
CA GLN A 233 5.61 14.40 -18.15
C GLN A 233 5.87 14.65 -19.65
N SER A 234 6.43 13.69 -20.39
CA SER A 234 6.73 13.84 -21.83
C SER A 234 5.52 13.59 -22.74
N GLY A 235 4.44 13.01 -22.21
CA GLY A 235 3.22 12.73 -22.98
C GLY A 235 3.41 11.71 -24.11
N GLY A 236 4.48 10.92 -24.07
CA GLY A 236 4.77 9.88 -25.05
C GLY A 236 3.98 8.59 -24.80
N ASP A 237 3.28 8.09 -25.82
CA ASP A 237 2.53 6.81 -25.78
C ASP A 237 3.46 5.56 -25.76
N ARG A 238 4.80 5.74 -25.70
CA ARG A 238 5.80 4.66 -25.67
C ARG A 238 7.01 5.06 -24.81
N PRO A 239 7.34 4.34 -23.72
CA PRO A 239 8.55 4.62 -22.96
C PRO A 239 9.78 4.22 -23.80
N GLU A 240 10.73 5.14 -23.98
CA GLU A 240 12.01 4.82 -24.61
C GLU A 240 12.82 3.85 -23.74
N ALA A 241 13.75 3.10 -24.35
CA ALA A 241 14.58 2.14 -23.62
C ALA A 241 15.46 2.79 -22.54
N SER A 242 15.79 4.08 -22.70
CA SER A 242 16.50 4.95 -21.76
C SER A 242 15.63 5.42 -20.57
N GLU A 243 14.32 5.56 -20.75
CA GLU A 243 13.35 5.98 -19.73
C GLU A 243 12.92 4.83 -18.82
N ARG A 244 13.25 3.58 -19.20
CA ARG A 244 13.01 2.38 -18.38
C ARG A 244 13.77 2.41 -17.05
N VAL A 245 14.80 3.23 -16.90
CA VAL A 245 15.70 3.22 -15.74
C VAL A 245 15.74 4.55 -14.98
N GLN A 246 15.27 5.65 -15.57
CA GLN A 246 15.35 6.97 -14.95
C GLN A 246 14.06 7.73 -15.20
N ILE A 247 13.29 8.00 -14.14
CA ILE A 247 12.44 9.19 -13.92
C ILE A 247 11.56 8.90 -12.70
N GLY A 248 11.60 9.83 -11.73
CA GLY A 248 10.99 9.69 -10.42
C GLY A 248 9.47 9.84 -10.43
N GLY A 249 8.81 9.28 -9.41
CA GLY A 249 7.35 9.35 -9.26
C GLY A 249 6.84 10.79 -9.23
N ALA A 250 5.53 10.98 -9.42
CA ALA A 250 4.86 12.28 -9.47
C ALA A 250 4.87 13.07 -8.14
N VAL A 251 5.68 12.63 -7.16
CA VAL A 251 5.95 13.34 -5.91
C VAL A 251 7.27 14.09 -6.07
N ALA A 252 7.17 15.37 -6.44
CA ALA A 252 8.30 16.28 -6.36
C ALA A 252 8.48 16.75 -4.90
N VAL A 253 9.66 16.52 -4.32
CA VAL A 253 10.04 17.14 -3.06
C VAL A 253 10.33 18.61 -3.35
N ILE A 254 9.47 19.51 -2.89
CA ILE A 254 9.74 20.95 -2.91
C ILE A 254 10.84 21.20 -1.86
N ARG A 255 12.00 21.69 -2.29
CA ARG A 255 13.07 22.18 -1.42
C ARG A 255 12.84 23.65 -1.08
#